data_AF-A0A936KLH1-F1
#
_entry.id   AF-A0A936KLH1-F1
#
_cell.length_a   1.000
_cell.length_b   1.000
_cell.length_c   1.000
_cell.angle_alpha   90.00
_cell.angle_beta   90.00
_cell.angle_gamma   90.00
#
_symmetry.space_group_name_H-M   'P 1'
#
loop_
_entity.id
_entity.type
_entity.pdbx_description
1 polymer ?
#
loop_
_entity_poly.entity_id
_entity_poly.type
_entity_poly.pdbx_seq_one_letter_code
_entity_poly.pdbx_strand_id
1 'polypeptide(L)' 'MKKENFEIENLEKGWMTVSYQNIKLGWIKNIGNRFNNYLPNFFRIQMPIDFESIMKK' A
#
# COMPACT_ATOMS: atom_id res chain seq x y z
N MET A 1 -5.87 -0.65 4.66
CA MET A 1 -5.31 -1.11 3.37
C MET A 1 -6.10 -2.33 2.93
N LYS A 2 -7.06 -2.16 2.02
CA LYS A 2 -7.71 -3.31 1.39
C LYS A 2 -6.66 -4.07 0.59
N LYS A 3 -6.69 -5.40 0.65
CA LYS A 3 -5.75 -6.31 -0.01
C LYS A 3 -6.10 -6.40 -1.51
N GLU A 4 -6.15 -5.26 -2.17
CA GLU A 4 -6.48 -5.15 -3.59
C GLU A 4 -5.18 -5.33 -4.37
N ASN A 5 -5.21 -6.23 -5.36
CA ASN A 5 -4.11 -6.38 -6.29
C ASN A 5 -4.25 -5.26 -7.32
N PHE A 6 -3.22 -4.44 -7.43
CA PHE A 6 -3.07 -3.48 -8.53
C PHE A 6 -1.76 -3.80 -9.23
N GLU A 7 -1.74 -3.59 -10.54
CA GLU A 7 -0.55 -3.74 -11.36
C GLU A 7 -0.07 -2.35 -11.76
N ILE A 8 1.25 -2.14 -11.71
CA ILE A 8 1.88 -0.93 -12.23
C ILE A 8 2.69 -1.38 -13.44
N GLU A 9 2.28 -0.94 -14.62
CA GLU A 9 2.98 -1.25 -15.86
C GLU A 9 4.44 -0.80 -15.80
N ASN A 10 5.33 -1.59 -16.39
CA ASN A 10 6.78 -1.31 -16.48
C ASN A 10 7.52 -1.23 -15.14
N LEU A 11 6.94 -1.73 -14.06
CA LEU A 11 7.62 -1.78 -12.78
C LEU A 11 8.42 -3.08 -12.61
N GLU A 12 9.71 -2.95 -12.29
CA GLU A 12 10.58 -4.09 -12.06
C GLU A 12 10.10 -4.99 -10.92
N LYS A 13 10.29 -6.30 -11.07
CA LYS A 13 10.05 -7.28 -10.01
C LYS A 13 11.16 -7.16 -8.97
N GLY A 14 10.80 -7.24 -7.69
CA GLY A 14 11.77 -7.16 -6.62
C GLY A 14 11.28 -6.42 -5.39
N TRP A 15 12.23 -6.10 -4.52
CA TRP A 15 11.99 -5.30 -3.32
C TRP A 15 12.02 -3.83 -3.64
N MET A 16 11.06 -3.09 -3.08
CA MET A 16 10.92 -1.66 -3.30
C MET A 16 10.48 -0.96 -2.02
N THR A 17 10.77 0.32 -1.93
CA THR A 17 10.21 1.20 -0.90
C THR A 17 9.00 1.95 -1.44
N VAL A 18 7.97 2.14 -0.62
CA VAL A 18 6.79 2.93 -0.96
C VAL A 18 6.63 4.12 -0.01
N SER A 19 6.19 5.25 -0.56
CA SER A 19 5.91 6.46 0.19
C SER A 19 4.66 7.15 -0.35
N TYR A 20 3.96 7.88 0.50
CA TYR A 20 2.85 8.74 0.13
C TYR A 20 3.07 10.12 0.73
N GLN A 21 3.00 11.17 -0.08
CA GLN A 21 3.29 12.55 0.36
C GLN A 21 4.61 12.67 1.15
N ASN A 22 5.67 12.05 0.62
CA ASN A 22 7.00 11.98 1.23
C ASN A 22 7.06 11.22 2.58
N ILE A 23 5.97 10.64 3.06
CA ILE A 23 5.93 9.77 4.23
C ILE A 23 6.28 8.35 3.80
N LYS A 24 7.38 7.80 4.32
CA LYS A 24 7.79 6.43 4.05
C LYS A 24 6.79 5.46 4.69
N LEU A 25 6.13 4.66 3.86
CA LEU A 25 5.14 3.67 4.29
C LEU A 25 5.75 2.28 4.50
N GLY A 26 6.96 2.04 3.98
CA GLY A 26 7.73 0.82 4.22
C GLY A 26 8.12 0.08 2.94
N TRP A 27 8.24 -1.25 3.07
CA TRP A 27 8.73 -2.13 2.00
C TRP A 27 7.59 -2.91 1.35
N ILE A 28 7.70 -3.05 0.04
CA ILE A 28 6.85 -3.93 -0.76
C ILE A 28 7.72 -4.88 -1.59
N LYS A 29 7.17 -6.04 -1.93
CA LYS A 29 7.78 -6.94 -2.92
C LYS A 29 6.86 -7.07 -4.12
N ASN A 30 7.30 -6.57 -5.27
CA ASN A 30 6.65 -6.77 -6.56
C ASN A 30 6.98 -8.18 -7.06
N ILE A 31 5.96 -8.99 -7.34
CA ILE A 31 6.13 -10.30 -7.96
C ILE A 31 5.49 -10.40 -9.37
N GLY A 32 5.06 -9.27 -9.94
CA GLY A 32 4.33 -9.18 -11.21
C GLY A 32 2.87 -8.82 -10.95
N ASN A 33 2.04 -9.83 -10.72
CA ASN A 33 0.59 -9.66 -10.64
C ASN A 33 0.08 -9.15 -9.28
N ARG A 34 0.98 -8.95 -8.32
CA ARG A 34 0.65 -8.44 -6.97
C ARG A 34 1.86 -7.85 -6.27
N PHE A 35 1.56 -7.02 -5.28
CA PHE A 35 2.52 -6.52 -4.31
C PHE A 35 2.27 -7.15 -2.94
N ASN A 36 3.33 -7.71 -2.35
CA ASN A 36 3.31 -8.05 -0.93
C ASN A 36 3.63 -6.78 -0.13
N ASN A 37 2.71 -6.36 0.73
CA ASN A 37 2.98 -5.30 1.71
C ASN A 37 3.59 -5.88 2.98
N TYR A 38 4.79 -5.44 3.34
CA TYR A 38 5.51 -5.84 4.55
C TYR A 38 5.42 -4.82 5.68
N LEU A 39 4.36 -4.00 5.67
CA LEU A 39 4.01 -3.17 6.83
C LEU A 39 3.73 -4.07 8.04
N PRO A 40 4.38 -3.82 9.19
CA PRO A 40 4.15 -4.59 10.40
C PRO A 40 2.67 -4.64 10.80
N ASN A 41 2.21 -5.79 11.27
CA ASN A 41 0.78 -6.04 11.54
C ASN A 41 0.17 -5.05 12.54
N PHE A 42 0.97 -4.59 13.50
CA PHE A 42 0.55 -3.63 14.52
C PHE A 42 0.36 -2.20 14.00
N PHE A 43 0.85 -1.88 12.78
CA PHE A 43 0.60 -0.60 12.10
C PHE A 43 -0.60 -0.67 11.14
N ARG A 44 -1.25 -1.82 11.00
CA ARG A 44 -2.42 -1.94 10.12
C ARG A 44 -3.58 -1.16 10.70
N ILE A 45 -4.24 -0.37 9.86
CA ILE A 45 -5.51 0.25 10.22
C ILE A 45 -6.56 -0.87 10.32
N GLN A 46 -7.04 -1.12 11.54
CA GLN A 46 -8.02 -2.17 11.85
C GLN A 46 -9.47 -1.66 11.92
N MET A 47 -9.66 -0.35 11.92
CA MET A 47 -10.98 0.27 11.95
C MET A 47 -11.56 0.47 10.54
N PRO A 48 -12.90 0.44 10.39
CA PRO A 48 -13.56 0.88 9.17
C PRO A 48 -13.23 2.36 8.92
N ILE A 49 -12.90 2.66 7.67
CA ILE A 49 -12.58 4.01 7.22
C ILE A 49 -13.80 4.52 6.46
N ASP A 50 -14.38 5.62 6.94
CA ASP A 50 -15.41 6.35 6.21
C ASP A 50 -14.75 7.31 5.22
N PHE A 51 -14.64 6.86 3.97
CA PHE A 51 -14.02 7.64 2.91
C PHE A 51 -14.84 8.87 2.54
N GLU A 52 -16.18 8.84 2.68
CA GLU A 52 -17.00 10.00 2.35
C GLU A 52 -16.73 11.16 3.31
N SER A 53 -16.64 10.87 4.61
CA SER A 53 -16.33 11.89 5.62
C SER A 53 -14.93 12.48 5.44
N ILE A 54 -13.95 11.67 5.03
CA ILE A 54 -12.57 12.12 4.80
C ILE A 54 -12.46 12.99 3.54
N MET A 55 -13.16 12.66 2.45
CA MET A 55 -13.03 13.35 1.16
C MET A 55 -13.92 14.61 1.04
N LYS A 56 -14.88 14.82 1.94
CA LYS A 56 -15.75 16.00 1.98
C LYS A 56 -15.14 17.21 2.71
N LYS A 57 -13.90 17.10 3.18
CA LYS A 57 -13.17 18.15 3.92
C LYS A 57 -12.11 18.79 3.06
#